data_AF-A0A2A4LK92-F1
#
_entry.id   AF-A0A2A4LK92-F1
#
_cell.length_a   1.000
_cell.length_b   1.000
_cell.length_c   1.000
_cell.angle_alpha   90.00
_cell.angle_beta   90.00
_cell.angle_gamma   90.00
#
_symmetry.space_group_name_H-M   'P 1'
#
loop_
_entity.id
_entity.type
_entity.pdbx_description
1 polymer ?
#
loop_
_entity_poly.entity_id
_entity_poly.type
_entity_poly.pdbx_seq_one_letter_code
_entity_poly.pdbx_strand_id
1 'polypeptide(L)'
;MDKFEAISTTATDKINHLLKDSLDKDQQKEIVNIIERAVIKAILEGQHRAVDAALKCPEADQDVAHKIATEIRKKNDALIVNLCSQR
;
A
#
# COMPACT_ATOMS: atom_id res chain seq x y z
N MET A 1 -12.36 -8.44 -7.98
CA MET A 1 -11.64 -7.20 -8.30
C MET A 1 -10.81 -6.83 -7.09
N ASP A 2 -9.50 -6.74 -7.27
CA ASP A 2 -8.58 -6.42 -6.20
C ASP A 2 -8.81 -4.95 -5.77
N LYS A 3 -8.82 -4.63 -4.47
CA LYS A 3 -9.17 -3.26 -4.01
C LYS A 3 -8.20 -2.21 -4.54
N PHE A 4 -6.97 -2.61 -4.84
CA PHE A 4 -5.94 -1.77 -5.44
C PHE A 4 -6.20 -1.45 -6.90
N GLU A 5 -6.66 -2.43 -7.66
CA GLU A 5 -7.05 -2.27 -9.06
C GLU A 5 -8.17 -1.23 -9.19
N ALA A 6 -9.19 -1.29 -8.33
CA ALA A 6 -10.27 -0.30 -8.33
C ALA A 6 -9.76 1.14 -8.07
N ILE A 7 -8.76 1.30 -7.18
CA ILE A 7 -8.16 2.61 -6.86
C ILE A 7 -7.32 3.11 -8.05
N SER A 8 -6.47 2.24 -8.62
CA SER A 8 -5.58 2.62 -9.72
C SER A 8 -6.36 2.92 -11.00
N THR A 9 -7.40 2.16 -11.32
CA THR A 9 -8.33 2.45 -12.43
C THR A 9 -9.04 3.78 -12.21
N THR A 10 -9.67 3.98 -11.05
CA THR A 10 -10.40 5.23 -10.75
C THR A 10 -9.50 6.46 -10.84
N ALA A 11 -8.27 6.37 -10.34
CA ALA A 11 -7.32 7.47 -10.41
C ALA A 11 -6.81 7.72 -11.84
N THR A 12 -6.54 6.66 -12.61
CA THR A 12 -6.16 6.76 -14.02
C THR A 12 -7.26 7.42 -14.84
N ASP A 13 -8.52 7.03 -14.64
CA ASP A 13 -9.67 7.62 -15.33
C ASP A 13 -9.80 9.11 -15.02
N LYS A 14 -9.66 9.50 -13.75
CA LYS A 14 -9.70 10.92 -13.35
C LYS A 14 -8.56 11.72 -13.95
N ILE A 15 -7.35 11.16 -14.02
CA ILE A 15 -6.20 11.81 -14.67
C ILE A 15 -6.48 11.97 -16.16
N ASN A 16 -6.99 10.93 -16.82
CA ASN A 16 -7.35 10.97 -18.24
C ASN A 16 -8.39 12.06 -18.55
N HIS A 17 -9.39 12.24 -17.67
CA HIS A 17 -10.40 13.29 -17.80
C HIS A 17 -9.86 14.72 -17.62
N LEU A 18 -8.72 14.91 -16.96
CA LEU A 18 -8.09 16.22 -16.77
C LEU A 18 -7.15 16.60 -17.90
N LEU A 19 -6.69 15.64 -18.68
CA LEU A 19 -5.76 15.86 -19.78
C LEU A 19 -6.50 16.34 -21.03
N LYS A 20 -5.87 17.25 -21.78
CA LYS A 20 -6.39 17.72 -23.07
C LYS A 20 -6.39 16.62 -24.13
N ASP A 21 -5.37 15.77 -24.08
CA ASP A 21 -5.23 14.60 -24.94
C ASP A 21 -5.37 13.34 -24.09
N SER A 22 -6.08 12.33 -24.61
CA SER A 22 -6.25 11.06 -23.91
C SER A 22 -4.93 10.33 -23.78
N LEU A 23 -4.71 9.71 -22.62
CA LEU A 23 -3.58 8.83 -22.39
C LEU A 23 -3.62 7.64 -23.35
N ASP A 24 -2.48 7.31 -23.94
CA ASP A 24 -2.34 6.06 -24.67
C ASP A 24 -2.32 4.85 -23.71
N LYS A 25 -2.37 3.63 -24.26
CA LYS A 25 -2.43 2.41 -23.45
C LYS A 25 -1.18 2.18 -22.61
N ASP A 26 -0.02 2.59 -23.09
CA ASP A 26 1.25 2.40 -22.39
C ASP A 26 1.36 3.39 -21.22
N GLN A 27 0.95 4.64 -21.45
CA GLN A 27 0.84 5.68 -20.42
C GLN A 27 -0.17 5.31 -19.34
N GLN A 28 -1.35 4.78 -19.70
CA GLN A 28 -2.34 4.31 -18.74
C GLN A 28 -1.78 3.19 -17.86
N LYS A 29 -1.08 2.23 -18.47
CA LYS A 29 -0.44 1.12 -17.75
C LYS A 29 0.66 1.62 -16.81
N GLU A 30 1.45 2.61 -17.22
CA GLU A 30 2.49 3.20 -16.38
C GLU A 30 1.90 3.97 -15.20
N ILE A 31 0.83 4.74 -15.42
CA ILE A 31 0.10 5.46 -14.37
C ILE A 31 -0.49 4.50 -13.34
N VAL A 32 -1.14 3.42 -13.77
CA VAL A 32 -1.65 2.36 -12.89
C VAL A 32 -0.51 1.81 -12.00
N ASN A 33 0.63 1.47 -12.60
CA ASN A 33 1.79 0.96 -11.87
C ASN A 33 2.35 1.98 -10.85
N ILE A 34 2.39 3.26 -11.20
CA ILE A 34 2.83 4.33 -10.29
C ILE A 34 1.89 4.45 -9.10
N ILE A 35 0.58 4.45 -9.34
CA ILE A 35 -0.44 4.55 -8.29
C ILE A 35 -0.37 3.35 -7.36
N GLU A 36 -0.29 2.13 -7.90
CA GLU A 36 -0.17 0.92 -7.09
C GLU A 36 1.06 0.97 -6.19
N ARG A 37 2.24 1.33 -6.74
CA ARG A 37 3.47 1.48 -5.95
C ARG A 37 3.33 2.53 -4.86
N ALA A 38 2.70 3.66 -5.16
CA ALA A 38 2.49 4.74 -4.18
C ALA A 38 1.58 4.30 -3.03
N VAL A 39 0.48 3.59 -3.34
CA VAL A 39 -0.46 3.10 -2.34
C VAL A 39 0.19 2.02 -1.46
N ILE A 40 0.91 1.06 -2.06
CA ILE A 40 1.65 0.03 -1.32
C ILE A 40 2.63 0.68 -0.36
N LYS A 41 3.41 1.65 -0.83
CA LYS A 41 4.38 2.38 0.00
C LYS A 41 3.70 3.09 1.16
N ALA A 42 2.59 3.79 0.91
CA ALA A 42 1.84 4.50 1.95
C ALA A 42 1.30 3.56 3.04
N ILE A 43 0.79 2.38 2.67
CA ILE A 43 0.30 1.36 3.61
C ILE A 43 1.46 0.83 4.48
N LEU A 44 2.58 0.47 3.86
CA LEU A 44 3.76 -0.03 4.59
C LEU A 44 4.32 1.02 5.56
N GLU A 45 4.41 2.28 5.14
CA GLU A 45 4.83 3.39 6.00
C GLU A 45 3.87 3.63 7.17
N GLY A 46 2.55 3.53 6.94
CA GLY A 46 1.55 3.61 8.01
C GLY A 46 1.72 2.49 9.04
N GLN A 47 1.96 1.28 8.57
CA GLN A 47 2.16 0.10 9.42
C GLN A 47 3.47 0.16 10.20
N HIS A 48 4.58 0.62 9.60
CA HIS A 48 5.83 0.86 10.32
C HIS A 48 5.65 1.90 11.42
N ARG A 49 4.95 3.00 11.16
CA ARG A 49 4.64 4.00 12.21
C ARG A 49 3.79 3.41 13.34
N ALA A 50 2.85 2.53 13.02
CA ALA A 50 2.05 1.84 14.04
C ALA A 50 2.90 0.89 14.90
N VAL A 51 3.85 0.17 14.29
CA VAL A 51 4.84 -0.64 15.01
C VAL A 51 5.71 0.23 15.91
N ASP A 52 6.25 1.33 15.40
CA ASP A 52 7.11 2.24 16.17
C ASP A 52 6.35 2.88 17.35
N ALA A 53 5.07 3.19 17.16
CA ALA A 53 4.22 3.69 18.23
C ALA A 53 3.97 2.62 19.31
N ALA A 54 3.68 1.38 18.90
CA ALA A 54 3.48 0.28 19.84
C ALA A 54 4.74 0.03 20.68
N LEU A 55 5.93 0.04 20.06
CA LEU A 55 7.20 -0.21 20.74
C LEU A 55 7.61 0.90 21.73
N LYS A 56 6.92 2.04 21.73
CA LYS A 56 7.14 3.13 22.71
C LYS A 56 6.27 3.04 23.96
N CYS A 57 5.52 1.94 24.14
CA CYS A 57 4.70 1.72 25.33
C CYS A 57 5.54 1.49 26.60
N PRO A 58 4.98 1.83 27.79
CA PRO A 58 5.58 1.49 29.09
C PRO A 58 5.83 -0.02 29.24
N GLU A 59 6.77 -0.38 30.12
CA GLU A 59 7.23 -1.77 30.34
C GLU A 59 6.08 -2.77 30.60
N ALA A 60 5.02 -2.34 31.29
CA ALA A 60 3.85 -3.16 31.58
C ALA A 60 3.10 -3.64 30.32
N ASP A 61 3.20 -2.92 29.20
CA ASP A 61 2.51 -3.20 27.94
C ASP A 61 3.45 -3.68 26.83
N GLN A 62 4.76 -3.80 27.10
CA GLN A 62 5.77 -4.15 26.08
C GLN A 62 5.53 -5.50 25.42
N ASP A 63 5.10 -6.51 26.18
CA ASP A 63 4.78 -7.84 25.65
C ASP A 63 3.64 -7.79 24.63
N VAL A 64 2.61 -7.00 24.91
CA VAL A 64 1.47 -6.80 24.01
C VAL A 64 1.90 -5.99 22.79
N ALA A 65 2.67 -4.92 22.99
CA ALA A 65 3.23 -4.11 21.93
C ALA A 65 4.10 -4.93 20.96
N HIS A 66 4.98 -5.79 21.47
CA HIS A 66 5.81 -6.68 20.66
C HIS A 66 4.99 -7.70 19.84
N LYS A 67 3.92 -8.24 20.42
CA LYS A 67 2.98 -9.12 19.69
C LYS A 67 2.28 -8.37 18.56
N ILE A 68 1.75 -7.18 18.83
CA ILE A 68 1.10 -6.34 17.81
C ILE A 68 2.09 -6.00 16.69
N ALA A 69 3.30 -5.58 17.04
CA ALA A 69 4.35 -5.27 16.07
C ALA A 69 4.69 -6.46 15.17
N THR A 70 4.77 -7.65 15.76
CA THR A 70 5.07 -8.90 15.03
C THR A 70 3.94 -9.26 14.07
N GLU A 71 2.69 -9.16 14.48
CA GLU A 71 1.54 -9.45 13.62
C GLU A 71 1.39 -8.44 12.47
N ILE A 72 1.71 -7.16 12.71
CA ILE A 72 1.78 -6.17 11.64
C ILE A 72 2.85 -6.56 10.61
N ARG A 73 4.07 -6.90 11.06
CA ARG A 73 5.15 -7.33 10.14
C ARG A 73 4.77 -8.55 9.31
N LYS A 74 4.18 -9.58 9.92
CA LYS A 74 3.72 -10.78 9.19
C LYS A 74 2.69 -10.44 8.11
N LYS A 75 1.74 -9.55 8.40
CA LYS A 75 0.75 -9.10 7.40
C LYS A 75 1.40 -8.31 6.26
N ASN A 76 2.43 -7.52 6.54
CA ASN A 76 3.19 -6.80 5.52
C ASN A 76 3.94 -7.77 4.60
N ASP A 77 4.60 -8.76 5.18
CA ASP A 77 5.32 -9.79 4.42
C ASP A 77 4.36 -10.56 3.51
N ALA A 78 3.20 -10.97 4.03
CA ALA A 78 2.17 -11.63 3.24
C ALA A 78 1.63 -10.72 2.11
N LEU A 79 1.42 -9.44 2.39
CA LEU A 79 1.00 -8.46 1.38
C LEU A 79 2.04 -8.36 0.26
N ILE A 80 3.33 -8.24 0.60
CA ILE A 80 4.42 -8.16 -0.37
C ILE A 80 4.48 -9.43 -1.23
N VAL A 81 4.42 -10.61 -0.61
CA VAL A 81 4.44 -11.90 -1.32
C VAL A 81 3.24 -12.04 -2.27
N ASN A 82 2.04 -11.66 -1.82
CA ASN A 82 0.84 -11.70 -2.65
C ASN A 82 0.92 -10.72 -3.83
N LEU A 83 1.45 -9.51 -3.62
CA LEU A 83 1.64 -8.55 -4.70
C LEU A 83 2.72 -8.98 -5.69
N CYS A 84 3.80 -9.61 -5.21
CA CYS A 84 4.85 -10.17 -6.06
C CYS A 84 4.36 -11.35 -6.90
N SER A 85 3.42 -12.15 -6.40
CA SER A 85 2.88 -13.32 -7.11
C SER A 85 1.75 -13.00 -8.10
N GLN A 86 1.18 -11.79 -8.03
CA GLN A 86 0.19 -11.27 -8.99
C GLN A 86 0.82 -10.50 -10.16
N ARG A 87 2.14 -10.31 -10.16
CA ARG A 87 2.91 -9.70 -11.26
C ARG A 87 3.37 -10.75 -12.26
#